data_AF-A0A5B6YS94-F1
#
_entry.id   AF-A0A5B6YS94-F1
#
_cell.length_a   1.000
_cell.length_b   1.000
_cell.length_c   1.000
_cell.angle_alpha   90.00
_cell.angle_beta   90.00
_cell.angle_gamma   90.00
#
_symmetry.space_group_name_H-M   'P 1'
#
loop_
_entity.id
_entity.type
_entity.pdbx_description
1 polymer ?
#
loop_
_entity_poly.entity_id
_entity_poly.type
_entity_poly.pdbx_seq_one_letter_code
_entity_poly.pdbx_strand_id
1 'polypeptide(L)'
;MNSWCVCKASEETRNHLLIHCPIIQAVWMLLLDLFGIYWVMSRSTLEVLTIWRGNSIRRRVKQAWQLIPLCLWWITWKERNQRIFEGVDAPVWNVKAILLSTLYFWITEGSALSINNFLSFLYTLRL
;
A
#
# COMPACT_ATOMS: atom_id res chain seq x y z
N MET A 1 -13.53 8.49 -22.74
CA MET A 1 -12.59 9.38 -22.04
C MET A 1 -11.64 8.49 -21.27
N ASN A 2 -10.39 8.36 -21.74
CA ASN A 2 -9.38 7.57 -21.04
C ASN A 2 -8.93 8.41 -19.85
N SER A 3 -9.26 7.97 -18.64
CA SER A 3 -8.83 8.66 -17.42
C SER A 3 -7.32 8.48 -17.28
N TRP A 4 -6.59 9.55 -16.98
CA TRP A 4 -5.18 9.46 -16.68
C TRP A 4 -4.98 8.78 -15.32
N CYS A 5 -4.01 7.87 -15.23
CA CYS A 5 -3.68 7.26 -13.93
C CYS A 5 -3.13 8.32 -12.96
N VAL A 6 -3.11 7.96 -11.66
CA VAL A 6 -2.49 8.72 -10.55
C VAL A 6 -1.12 9.32 -10.91
N CYS A 7 -0.28 8.60 -11.66
CA CYS A 7 1.05 9.06 -12.09
C CYS A 7 1.06 10.09 -13.22
N LYS A 8 -0.07 10.30 -13.91
CA LYS A 8 -0.21 11.14 -15.11
C LYS A 8 0.72 10.73 -16.29
N ALA A 9 1.33 9.54 -16.23
CA ALA A 9 2.28 9.08 -17.24
C ALA A 9 1.69 8.04 -18.22
N SER A 10 0.57 7.42 -17.87
CA SER A 10 -0.13 6.49 -18.75
C SER A 10 -1.63 6.49 -18.50
N GLU A 11 -2.35 5.85 -19.41
CA GLU A 11 -3.77 5.54 -19.24
C GLU A 11 -3.99 4.69 -17.98
N GLU A 12 -5.10 4.97 -17.30
CA GLU A 12 -5.53 4.19 -16.16
C GLU A 12 -6.07 2.82 -16.58
N THR A 13 -5.34 1.78 -16.20
CA THR A 13 -5.83 0.40 -16.21
C THR A 13 -5.76 -0.16 -14.80
N ARG A 14 -6.51 -1.23 -14.49
CA ARG A 14 -6.45 -1.88 -13.17
C ARG A 14 -5.00 -2.25 -12.78
N ASN A 15 -4.28 -2.88 -13.69
CA ASN A 15 -2.90 -3.30 -13.46
C ASN A 15 -1.98 -2.08 -13.32
N HIS A 16 -2.13 -1.06 -14.18
CA HIS A 16 -1.31 0.13 -13.99
C HIS A 16 -1.62 0.83 -12.67
N LEU A 17 -2.88 1.15 -12.39
CA LEU A 17 -3.29 1.83 -11.16
C LEU A 17 -2.84 1.11 -9.89
N LEU A 18 -3.00 -0.21 -9.80
CA LEU A 18 -2.83 -0.93 -8.54
C LEU A 18 -1.42 -1.50 -8.34
N ILE A 19 -0.61 -1.67 -9.39
CA ILE A 19 0.72 -2.31 -9.28
C ILE A 19 1.83 -1.59 -10.07
N HIS A 20 1.58 -1.11 -11.30
CA HIS A 20 2.65 -0.56 -12.17
C HIS A 20 2.77 0.97 -12.17
N CYS A 21 1.83 1.67 -11.54
CA CYS A 21 1.87 3.12 -11.38
C CYS A 21 3.09 3.45 -10.50
N PRO A 22 4.05 4.28 -10.96
CA PRO A 22 5.28 4.54 -10.19
C PRO A 22 5.04 5.02 -8.75
N ILE A 23 3.96 5.79 -8.53
CA ILE A 23 3.56 6.25 -7.20
C ILE A 23 3.12 5.06 -6.33
N ILE A 24 2.27 4.18 -6.87
CA ILE A 24 1.73 3.02 -6.15
C ILE A 24 2.78 1.93 -5.99
N GLN A 25 3.65 1.73 -6.98
CA GLN A 25 4.78 0.83 -6.92
C GLN A 25 5.75 1.25 -5.79
N ALA A 26 6.04 2.54 -5.65
CA ALA A 26 6.86 3.04 -4.54
C ALA A 26 6.24 2.76 -3.16
N VAL A 27 4.91 2.75 -3.07
CA VAL A 27 4.14 2.39 -1.86
C VAL A 27 4.21 0.88 -1.59
N TRP A 28 4.09 0.04 -2.62
CA TRP A 28 4.35 -1.40 -2.51
C TRP A 28 5.76 -1.69 -2.01
N MET A 29 6.77 -1.04 -2.61
CA MET A 29 8.18 -1.26 -2.23
C MET A 29 8.43 -0.92 -0.76
N LEU A 30 7.85 0.17 -0.25
CA LEU A 30 7.95 0.50 1.19
C LEU A 30 7.44 -0.65 2.08
N LEU A 31 6.29 -1.25 1.73
CA LEU A 31 5.74 -2.36 2.50
C LEU A 31 6.61 -3.61 2.40
N LEU A 32 7.09 -3.92 1.20
CA LEU A 32 7.96 -5.07 0.98
C LEU A 32 9.29 -4.91 1.75
N ASP A 33 9.88 -3.72 1.73
CA ASP A 33 11.09 -3.38 2.48
C ASP A 33 10.87 -3.49 4.00
N LEU A 34 9.71 -3.07 4.50
CA LEU A 34 9.36 -3.21 5.93
C LEU A 34 9.31 -4.67 6.38
N PHE A 35 8.87 -5.56 5.49
CA PHE A 35 8.83 -6.99 5.75
C PHE A 35 10.15 -7.70 5.37
N GLY A 36 11.12 -6.99 4.79
CA GLY A 36 12.38 -7.61 4.32
C GLY A 36 12.17 -8.60 3.17
N ILE A 37 11.15 -8.40 2.33
CA ILE A 37 10.80 -9.29 1.24
C ILE A 37 11.32 -8.73 -0.09
N TYR A 38 12.14 -9.52 -0.78
CA TYR A 38 12.44 -9.28 -2.19
C TYR A 38 11.26 -9.73 -3.05
N TRP A 39 10.71 -8.81 -3.85
CA TRP A 39 9.55 -9.08 -4.67
C TRP A 39 9.72 -8.52 -6.08
N VAL A 40 9.34 -9.33 -7.06
CA VAL A 40 9.24 -8.91 -8.46
C VAL A 40 7.77 -8.70 -8.78
N MET A 41 7.39 -7.47 -9.17
CA MET A 41 5.99 -7.18 -9.46
C MET A 41 5.48 -8.04 -10.61
N SER A 42 4.39 -8.77 -10.35
CA SER A 42 3.72 -9.61 -11.33
C SER A 42 3.03 -8.75 -12.40
N ARG A 43 2.57 -9.36 -13.50
CA ARG A 43 1.99 -8.60 -14.61
C ARG A 43 0.60 -8.11 -14.29
N SER A 44 -0.16 -8.87 -13.49
CA SER A 44 -1.53 -8.55 -13.14
C SER A 44 -1.76 -8.43 -11.64
N THR A 45 -2.72 -7.58 -11.26
CA THR A 45 -3.17 -7.46 -9.87
C THR A 45 -3.69 -8.80 -9.32
N LEU A 46 -4.30 -9.63 -10.18
CA LEU A 46 -4.80 -10.94 -9.78
C LEU A 46 -3.67 -11.90 -9.40
N GLU A 47 -2.60 -11.94 -10.20
CA GLU A 47 -1.39 -12.73 -9.88
C GLU A 47 -0.80 -12.31 -8.54
N VAL A 48 -0.65 -11.00 -8.30
CA VAL A 48 -0.14 -10.47 -7.03
C VAL A 48 -0.97 -11.01 -5.86
N LEU A 49 -2.31 -10.96 -5.94
CA LEU A 49 -3.18 -11.47 -4.87
C LEU A 49 -3.08 -12.98 -4.66
N THR A 50 -2.99 -13.74 -5.74
CA THR A 50 -2.86 -15.20 -5.67
C THR A 50 -1.56 -15.57 -4.95
N ILE A 51 -0.45 -14.94 -5.32
CA ILE A 51 0.85 -15.15 -4.67
C ILE A 51 0.79 -14.65 -3.23
N TRP A 52 0.21 -13.48 -2.99
CA TRP A 52 0.09 -12.88 -1.65
C TRP A 52 -0.65 -13.79 -0.66
N ARG A 53 -1.74 -14.42 -1.10
CA ARG A 53 -2.53 -15.38 -0.29
C ARG A 53 -1.80 -16.70 -0.06
N GLY A 54 -1.02 -17.18 -1.03
CA GLY A 54 -0.31 -18.45 -0.96
C GLY A 54 0.93 -18.45 -0.07
N ASN A 55 1.45 -17.27 0.28
CA ASN A 55 2.67 -17.16 1.08
C ASN A 55 2.44 -17.50 2.56
N SER A 56 3.30 -18.37 3.09
CA SER A 56 3.35 -18.69 4.52
C SER A 56 4.14 -17.62 5.27
N ILE A 57 3.44 -16.81 6.06
CA ILE A 57 4.04 -15.75 6.88
C ILE A 57 3.99 -16.11 8.37
N ARG A 58 4.90 -15.54 9.18
CA ARG A 58 4.90 -15.75 10.64
C ARG A 58 3.57 -15.31 11.26
N ARG A 59 3.06 -16.09 12.23
CA ARG A 59 1.76 -15.83 12.89
C ARG A 59 1.63 -14.39 13.43
N ARG A 60 2.72 -13.84 13.99
CA ARG A 60 2.76 -12.49 14.57
C ARG A 60 2.41 -11.38 13.57
N VAL A 61 2.77 -11.53 12.30
CA VAL A 61 2.52 -10.51 11.26
C VAL A 61 1.42 -10.90 10.28
N LYS A 62 0.74 -12.03 10.52
CA LYS A 62 -0.28 -12.58 9.61
C LYS A 62 -1.45 -11.62 9.40
N GLN A 63 -1.92 -10.95 10.46
CA GLN A 63 -2.99 -9.96 10.36
C GLN A 63 -2.56 -8.78 9.48
N ALA A 64 -1.35 -8.24 9.73
CA ALA A 64 -0.80 -7.16 8.93
C ALA A 64 -0.66 -7.56 7.45
N TRP A 65 -0.11 -8.75 7.21
CA TRP A 65 0.02 -9.33 5.87
C TRP A 65 -1.32 -9.38 5.14
N GLN A 66 -2.38 -9.85 5.79
CA GLN A 66 -3.71 -9.94 5.18
C GLN A 66 -4.33 -8.57 4.87
N LEU A 67 -4.04 -7.55 5.67
CA LEU A 67 -4.59 -6.20 5.51
C LEU A 67 -3.86 -5.35 4.47
N ILE A 68 -2.60 -5.68 4.14
CA ILE A 68 -1.77 -4.87 3.22
C ILE A 68 -2.45 -4.60 1.87
N PRO A 69 -2.92 -5.61 1.11
CA PRO A 69 -3.53 -5.35 -0.20
C PRO A 69 -4.77 -4.47 -0.09
N LEU A 70 -5.59 -4.68 0.95
CA LEU A 70 -6.79 -3.89 1.21
C LEU A 70 -6.44 -2.43 1.54
N CYS A 71 -5.46 -2.22 2.42
CA CYS A 71 -5.01 -0.89 2.81
C CYS A 71 -4.41 -0.14 1.62
N LEU A 72 -3.58 -0.81 0.83
CA LEU A 72 -2.96 -0.22 -0.36
C LEU A 72 -4.01 0.19 -1.40
N TRP A 73 -5.01 -0.64 -1.67
CA TRP A 73 -6.09 -0.28 -2.58
C TRP A 73 -6.96 0.85 -2.05
N TRP A 74 -7.24 0.88 -0.74
CA TRP A 74 -7.95 1.98 -0.11
C TRP A 74 -7.20 3.31 -0.29
N ILE A 75 -5.88 3.32 -0.05
CA ILE A 75 -5.06 4.51 -0.27
C ILE A 75 -4.97 4.88 -1.75
N THR A 76 -4.86 3.89 -2.64
CA THR A 76 -4.86 4.13 -4.09
C THR A 76 -6.16 4.79 -4.55
N TRP A 77 -7.30 4.30 -4.05
CA TRP A 77 -8.61 4.87 -4.33
C TRP A 77 -8.73 6.30 -3.79
N LYS A 78 -8.28 6.54 -2.55
CA LYS A 78 -8.31 7.86 -1.92
C LYS A 78 -7.46 8.86 -2.70
N GLU A 79 -6.22 8.50 -3.02
CA GLU A 79 -5.29 9.34 -3.79
C GLU A 79 -5.86 9.67 -5.17
N ARG A 80 -6.38 8.66 -5.87
CA ARG A 80 -7.02 8.86 -7.18
C ARG A 80 -8.19 9.83 -7.10
N ASN A 81 -9.06 9.69 -6.10
CA ASN A 81 -10.22 10.56 -5.96
C ASN A 81 -9.82 11.99 -5.58
N GLN A 82 -8.84 12.17 -4.70
CA GLN A 82 -8.33 13.52 -4.37
C GLN A 82 -7.77 14.21 -5.62
N ARG A 83 -7.02 13.49 -6.47
CA ARG A 83 -6.50 14.06 -7.72
C ARG A 83 -7.61 14.43 -8.71
N ILE A 84 -8.63 13.59 -8.85
CA ILE A 84 -9.71 13.80 -9.82
C ILE A 84 -10.69 14.88 -9.36
N PHE A 85 -11.11 14.86 -8.10
CA PHE A 85 -12.20 15.70 -7.61
C PHE A 85 -11.71 16.97 -6.91
N GLU A 86 -10.54 16.95 -6.28
CA GLU A 86 -9.98 18.09 -5.55
C GLU A 86 -8.81 18.75 -6.31
N GLY A 87 -8.28 18.09 -7.36
CA GLY A 87 -7.14 18.59 -8.13
C GLY A 87 -5.82 18.57 -7.34
N VAL A 88 -5.78 17.86 -6.21
CA VAL A 88 -4.62 17.81 -5.30
C VAL A 88 -3.78 16.56 -5.59
N ASP A 89 -2.55 16.76 -6.02
CA ASP A 89 -1.56 15.69 -6.17
C ASP A 89 -0.70 15.60 -4.90
N ALA A 90 -0.91 14.56 -4.07
CA ALA A 90 -0.03 14.36 -2.93
C ALA A 90 1.36 13.89 -3.38
N PRO A 91 2.45 14.39 -2.74
CA PRO A 91 3.77 13.85 -2.99
C PRO A 91 3.86 12.40 -2.47
N VAL A 92 4.71 11.58 -3.10
CA VAL A 92 4.81 10.13 -2.82
C VAL A 92 5.08 9.83 -1.33
N TRP A 93 5.89 10.65 -0.66
CA TRP A 93 6.17 10.50 0.77
C TRP A 93 4.91 10.65 1.64
N ASN A 94 3.97 11.51 1.24
CA ASN A 94 2.72 11.70 1.96
C ASN A 94 1.79 10.50 1.77
N VAL A 95 1.72 9.96 0.54
CA VAL A 95 0.98 8.72 0.26
C VAL A 95 1.51 7.55 1.11
N LYS A 96 2.84 7.43 1.21
CA LYS A 96 3.53 6.47 2.09
C LYS A 96 3.17 6.67 3.57
N ALA A 97 3.19 7.92 4.05
CA ALA A 97 2.86 8.24 5.44
C ALA A 97 1.39 7.92 5.79
N ILE A 98 0.46 8.23 4.89
CA ILE A 98 -0.97 7.92 5.03
C ILE A 98 -1.18 6.40 5.03
N LEU A 99 -0.48 5.65 4.16
CA LEU A 99 -0.52 4.19 4.16
C LEU A 99 -0.10 3.62 5.52
N LEU A 100 1.06 4.01 6.05
CA LEU A 100 1.55 3.47 7.32
C LEU A 100 0.63 3.80 8.49
N SER A 101 0.13 5.05 8.54
CA SER A 101 -0.82 5.48 9.56
C SER A 101 -2.13 4.71 9.47
N THR A 102 -2.64 4.47 8.26
CA THR A 102 -3.89 3.73 8.04
C THR A 102 -3.71 2.25 8.38
N LEU A 103 -2.59 1.65 7.99
CA LEU A 103 -2.28 0.26 8.30
C LEU A 103 -2.13 0.05 9.82
N TYR A 104 -1.44 0.96 10.51
CA TYR A 104 -1.35 0.98 11.98
C TYR A 104 -2.74 1.06 12.61
N PHE A 105 -3.58 2.00 12.15
CA PHE A 105 -4.93 2.19 12.66
C PHE A 105 -5.78 0.93 12.49
N TRP A 106 -5.70 0.26 11.33
CA TRP A 106 -6.46 -0.96 11.04
C TRP A 106 -5.99 -2.17 11.84
N ILE A 107 -4.68 -2.28 12.12
CA ILE A 107 -4.12 -3.42 12.87
C ILE A 107 -4.34 -3.26 14.37
N THR A 108 -4.24 -2.03 14.87
CA THR A 108 -4.37 -1.74 16.30
C THR A 108 -5.79 -1.36 16.71
N GLU A 109 -6.77 -1.56 15.81
CA GLU A 109 -8.19 -1.31 16.04
C GLU A 109 -8.48 0.10 16.59
N GLY A 110 -7.73 1.08 16.10
CA GLY A 110 -7.87 2.48 16.50
C GLY A 110 -7.19 2.88 17.80
N SER A 111 -6.19 2.12 18.25
CA SER A 111 -5.34 2.54 19.37
C SER A 111 -4.71 3.92 19.14
N ALA A 112 -4.53 4.70 20.21
CA ALA A 112 -3.92 6.02 20.13
C ALA A 112 -2.52 5.96 19.51
N LEU A 113 -2.28 6.81 18.52
CA LEU A 113 -0.99 6.95 17.87
C LEU A 113 -0.03 7.68 18.81
N SER A 114 1.02 6.99 19.25
CA SER A 114 2.19 7.59 19.89
C SER A 114 3.44 7.17 19.11
N ILE A 115 4.51 7.97 19.19
CA ILE A 115 5.78 7.64 18.53
C ILE A 115 6.28 6.26 18.98
N ASN A 116 6.19 5.96 20.28
CA ASN A 116 6.63 4.68 20.84
C ASN A 116 5.81 3.50 20.30
N ASN A 117 4.48 3.62 20.28
CA ASN A 117 3.61 2.56 19.78
C ASN A 117 3.79 2.35 18.27
N PHE A 118 3.95 3.43 17.52
CA PHE A 118 4.17 3.38 16.07
C PHE A 118 5.53 2.76 15.74
N LEU A 119 6.59 3.11 16.46
CA LEU A 119 7.90 2.49 16.29
C LEU A 119 7.87 0.99 16.65
N SER A 120 7.25 0.63 17.78
CA SER A 120 7.05 -0.77 18.18
C SER A 120 6.28 -1.57 17.12
N PHE A 121 5.28 -0.95 16.50
CA PHE A 121 4.55 -1.51 15.38
C PHE A 121 5.47 -1.75 14.17
N LEU A 122 6.26 -0.75 13.74
CA LEU A 122 7.20 -0.91 12.62
C LEU A 122 8.23 -2.02 12.89
N TYR A 123 8.76 -2.11 14.11
CA TYR A 123 9.64 -3.21 14.51
C TYR A 123 8.95 -4.57 14.45
N THR A 124 7.65 -4.62 14.75
CA THR A 124 6.86 -5.86 14.68
C THR A 124 6.65 -6.35 13.25
N LEU A 125 6.60 -5.44 12.27
CA LEU A 125 6.41 -5.80 10.85
C LEU A 125 7.66 -6.37 10.17
N ARG A 126 8.85 -6.15 10.76
CA ARG A 126 10.09 -6.77 10.26
C ARG A 126 10.03 -8.29 10.48
N LEU A 127 10.13 -9.05 9.38
CA LEU A 127 10.31 -10.51 9.44
C LEU A 127 11.68 -10.87 10.00
#